data_AF-A0A7X0TS43-F1
#
_entry.id   AF-A0A7X0TS43-F1
#
_cell.length_a   1.000
_cell.length_b   1.000
_cell.length_c   1.000
_cell.angle_alpha   90.00
_cell.angle_beta   90.00
_cell.angle_gamma   90.00
#
_symmetry.space_group_name_H-M   'P 1'
#
loop_
_entity.id
_entity.type
_entity.pdbx_description
1 polymer ?
#
loop_
_entity_poly.entity_id
_entity_poly.type
_entity_poly.pdbx_seq_one_letter_code
_entity_poly.pdbx_strand_id
1 'polypeptide(L)'
;MAKTNQTQDPQQKEAFERIERKVEILEKWAANGIPFVLVNGNRQIDDKGKYVLEFFPTSPTGLRKWNGKQNSKDVVKQYDIPPYTTSAKSLDAIPTGLKLRIYGDDNKLNLWERLKFKAKLQSNAKEKNALQELEEELKISEANHQGLAYELIELRVTNKHLEEENSTLENQIESVRLSIKSQLDLKKKQLKQSDLKNKQLSIENAKLKKLLDEHGIDYEIADESTSIIDFPGK
;
A
#
# COMPACT_ATOMS: atom_id res chain seq x y z
N MET A 1 14.87 6.87 -16.81
CA MET A 1 15.73 7.18 -15.66
C MET A 1 15.03 6.66 -14.40
N ALA A 2 15.50 5.54 -13.86
CA ALA A 2 14.93 4.94 -12.66
C ALA A 2 15.29 5.80 -11.45
N LYS A 3 14.29 6.20 -10.66
CA LYS A 3 14.48 6.86 -9.38
C LYS A 3 15.29 5.92 -8.49
N THR A 4 16.50 6.33 -8.16
CA THR A 4 17.40 5.67 -7.22
C THR A 4 16.66 5.44 -5.90
N ASN A 5 16.56 4.17 -5.49
CA ASN A 5 16.23 3.79 -4.12
C ASN A 5 17.24 4.49 -3.20
N GLN A 6 16.87 5.63 -2.62
CA GLN A 6 17.61 6.23 -1.52
C GLN A 6 17.52 5.25 -0.34
N THR A 7 18.60 4.52 -0.10
CA THR A 7 18.86 3.83 1.16
C THR A 7 18.70 4.86 2.27
N GLN A 8 17.61 4.78 3.05
CA GLN A 8 17.40 5.66 4.19
C GLN A 8 18.60 5.56 5.12
N ASP A 9 19.11 6.71 5.58
CA ASP A 9 20.18 6.80 6.57
C ASP A 9 19.80 5.92 7.79
N PRO A 10 20.66 4.99 8.24
CA PRO A 10 20.40 4.16 9.41
C PRO A 10 19.94 4.95 10.65
N GLN A 11 20.47 6.16 10.86
CA GLN A 11 20.07 7.04 11.95
C GLN A 11 18.64 7.57 11.78
N GLN A 12 18.24 7.83 10.54
CA GLN A 12 16.89 8.27 10.20
C GLN A 12 15.88 7.14 10.40
N LYS A 13 16.24 5.92 9.99
CA LYS A 13 15.41 4.73 10.19
C LYS A 13 15.17 4.45 11.68
N GLU A 14 16.23 4.47 12.49
CA GLU A 14 16.11 4.29 13.94
C GLU A 14 15.25 5.40 14.58
N ALA A 15 15.38 6.64 14.11
CA ALA A 15 14.56 7.74 14.58
C ALA A 15 13.06 7.54 14.25
N PHE A 16 12.74 6.95 13.10
CA PHE A 16 11.37 6.63 12.70
C PHE A 16 10.79 5.49 13.54
N GLU A 17 11.52 4.39 13.70
CA GLU A 17 11.12 3.27 14.56
C GLU A 17 10.84 3.74 15.99
N ARG A 18 11.66 4.68 16.49
CA ARG A 18 11.46 5.29 17.80
C ARG A 18 10.17 6.11 17.91
N ILE A 19 9.84 6.89 16.88
CA ILE A 19 8.58 7.66 16.86
C ILE A 19 7.40 6.68 16.76
N GLU A 20 7.49 5.67 15.90
CA GLU A 20 6.45 4.67 15.72
C GLU A 20 6.14 3.93 17.02
N ARG A 21 7.17 3.44 17.73
CA ARG A 21 6.98 2.78 19.03
C ARG A 21 6.33 3.69 20.07
N LYS A 22 6.69 4.97 20.11
CA LYS A 22 6.02 5.96 20.99
C LYS A 22 4.56 6.14 20.60
N VAL A 23 4.24 6.22 19.31
CA VAL A 23 2.87 6.36 18.81
C VAL A 23 2.04 5.13 19.16
N GLU A 24 2.58 3.92 19.00
CA GLU A 24 1.89 2.67 19.37
C GLU A 24 1.54 2.59 20.86
N ILE A 25 2.47 2.98 21.74
CA ILE A 25 2.22 3.02 23.19
C ILE A 25 1.07 3.99 23.48
N LEU A 26 1.10 5.17 22.88
CA LEU A 26 0.10 6.21 23.10
C LEU A 26 -1.26 5.85 22.48
N GLU A 27 -1.29 5.17 21.34
CA GLU A 27 -2.54 4.64 20.76
C GLU A 27 -3.14 3.56 21.67
N LYS A 28 -2.31 2.69 22.26
CA LYS A 28 -2.76 1.72 23.27
C LYS A 28 -3.32 2.42 24.51
N TRP A 29 -2.67 3.48 24.99
CA TRP A 29 -3.17 4.25 26.13
C TRP A 29 -4.48 4.99 25.80
N ALA A 30 -4.61 5.53 24.59
CA ALA A 30 -5.85 6.16 24.14
C ALA A 30 -7.01 5.17 24.06
N ALA A 31 -6.77 3.92 23.64
CA ALA A 31 -7.80 2.87 23.59
C ALA A 31 -8.13 2.32 24.98
N ASN A 32 -7.11 1.81 25.68
CA ASN A 32 -7.28 0.96 26.86
C ASN A 32 -7.24 1.73 28.18
N GLY A 33 -6.72 2.96 28.17
CA GLY A 33 -6.54 3.78 29.35
C GLY A 33 -5.07 4.12 29.59
N ILE A 34 -4.85 5.33 30.07
CA ILE A 34 -3.57 5.83 30.52
C ILE A 34 -3.30 5.22 31.91
N PRO A 35 -2.11 4.65 32.16
CA PRO A 35 -1.78 4.09 33.47
C PRO A 35 -1.85 5.15 34.57
N PHE A 36 -2.13 4.71 35.81
CA PHE A 36 -2.12 5.60 36.98
C PHE A 36 -0.72 5.67 37.58
N VAL A 37 -0.37 6.81 38.15
CA VAL A 37 0.83 6.91 38.99
C VAL A 37 0.59 6.10 40.27
N LEU A 38 1.53 5.23 40.63
CA LEU A 38 1.45 4.40 41.82
C LEU A 38 2.43 4.87 42.88
N VAL A 39 1.96 4.97 44.12
CA VAL A 39 2.77 5.21 45.32
C VAL A 39 2.53 4.04 46.28
N ASN A 40 3.57 3.26 46.55
CA ASN A 40 3.50 2.04 47.36
C ASN A 40 2.43 1.03 46.89
N GLY A 41 2.27 0.88 45.57
CA GLY A 41 1.28 -0.02 44.95
C GLY A 41 -0.15 0.53 44.89
N ASN A 42 -0.42 1.69 45.50
CA ASN A 42 -1.73 2.34 45.47
C ASN A 42 -1.76 3.49 44.45
N ARG A 43 -2.92 3.74 43.83
CA ARG A 43 -3.10 4.87 42.91
C ARG A 43 -2.92 6.19 43.66
N GLN A 44 -2.06 7.05 43.11
CA GLN A 44 -1.87 8.40 43.64
C GLN A 44 -3.11 9.24 43.37
N ILE A 45 -3.45 10.08 44.36
CA ILE A 45 -4.57 11.01 44.30
C ILE A 45 -3.99 12.43 44.42
N ASP A 46 -4.53 13.37 43.65
CA ASP A 46 -4.18 14.79 43.72
C ASP A 46 -4.90 15.52 44.88
N ASP A 47 -4.55 16.79 45.10
CA ASP A 47 -5.14 17.62 46.16
C ASP A 47 -6.66 17.83 46.00
N LYS A 48 -7.23 17.48 44.83
CA LYS A 48 -8.65 17.57 44.50
C LYS A 48 -9.35 16.22 44.58
N GLY A 49 -8.67 15.19 45.07
CA GLY A 49 -9.23 13.86 45.24
C GLY A 49 -9.29 13.04 43.94
N LYS A 50 -8.72 13.50 42.82
CA LYS A 50 -8.71 12.80 41.52
C LYS A 50 -7.49 11.90 41.38
N TYR A 51 -7.65 10.80 40.66
CA TYR A 51 -6.51 9.91 40.38
C TYR A 51 -5.51 10.58 39.44
N VAL A 52 -4.22 10.50 39.80
CA VAL A 52 -3.13 11.02 38.99
C VAL A 52 -2.76 9.99 37.93
N LEU A 53 -2.77 10.44 36.66
CA LEU A 53 -2.37 9.63 35.51
C LEU A 53 -0.89 9.81 35.21
N GLU A 54 -0.30 8.76 34.63
CA GLU A 54 1.04 8.81 34.08
C GLU A 54 1.17 9.89 33.01
N PHE A 55 2.36 10.49 32.94
CA PHE A 55 2.63 11.56 31.98
C PHE A 55 2.54 11.03 30.54
N PHE A 56 1.83 11.78 29.68
CA PHE A 56 1.83 11.55 28.24
C PHE A 56 2.03 12.90 27.51
N PRO A 57 2.66 12.89 26.33
CA PRO A 57 2.82 14.10 25.53
C PRO A 57 1.48 14.57 24.97
N THR A 58 1.28 15.89 24.95
CA THR A 58 0.04 16.53 24.47
C THR A 58 0.25 17.34 23.17
N SER A 59 1.44 17.20 22.57
CA SER A 59 1.82 17.91 21.35
C SER A 59 2.92 17.15 20.58
N PRO A 60 3.13 17.44 19.29
CA PRO A 60 4.21 16.83 18.49
C PRO A 60 5.61 17.09 19.08
N THR A 61 5.84 18.30 19.59
CA THR A 61 7.09 18.63 20.30
C THR A 61 7.26 17.80 21.57
N GLY A 62 6.16 17.57 22.30
CA GLY A 62 6.12 16.68 23.46
C GLY A 62 6.49 15.25 23.08
N LEU A 63 5.88 14.69 22.04
CA LEU A 63 6.13 13.32 21.56
C LEU A 63 7.61 13.08 21.28
N ARG A 64 8.21 14.04 20.58
CA ARG A 64 9.61 14.00 20.21
C ARG A 64 10.54 13.95 21.43
N LYS A 65 10.22 14.72 22.47
CA LYS A 65 11.00 14.83 23.70
C LYS A 65 10.65 13.76 24.74
N TRP A 66 9.51 13.11 24.61
CA TRP A 66 9.03 12.12 25.57
C TRP A 66 9.94 10.89 25.53
N ASN A 67 10.55 10.58 26.67
CA ASN A 67 11.55 9.53 26.81
C ASN A 67 11.37 8.70 28.10
N GLY A 68 10.17 8.74 28.67
CA GLY A 68 9.84 8.01 29.89
C GLY A 68 10.38 8.62 31.20
N LYS A 69 11.20 9.69 31.18
CA LYS A 69 11.74 10.28 32.43
C LYS A 69 10.68 10.87 33.36
N GLN A 70 9.52 11.23 32.81
CA GLN A 70 8.38 11.74 33.56
C GLN A 70 7.41 10.63 34.00
N ASN A 71 7.74 9.37 33.67
CA ASN A 71 6.93 8.21 33.97
C ASN A 71 7.58 7.35 35.06
N SER A 72 6.77 6.58 35.78
CA SER A 72 7.29 5.60 36.72
C SER A 72 8.14 4.53 36.01
N LYS A 73 9.14 4.00 36.72
CA LYS A 73 10.05 2.97 36.18
C LYS A 73 9.29 1.73 35.71
N ASP A 74 8.22 1.35 36.41
CA ASP A 74 7.41 0.19 36.08
C ASP A 74 6.68 0.40 34.74
N VAL A 75 6.12 1.58 34.52
CA VAL A 75 5.45 1.94 33.26
C VAL A 75 6.45 2.01 32.10
N VAL A 76 7.62 2.62 32.33
CA VAL A 76 8.70 2.63 31.32
C VAL A 76 9.09 1.21 30.92
N LYS A 77 9.23 0.30 31.89
CA LYS A 77 9.61 -1.10 31.64
C LYS A 77 8.48 -1.91 30.98
N GLN A 78 7.24 -1.74 31.43
CA GLN A 78 6.09 -2.49 30.93
C GLN A 78 5.78 -2.15 29.47
N TYR A 79 5.83 -0.87 29.12
CA TYR A 79 5.51 -0.39 27.76
C TYR A 79 6.74 -0.23 26.87
N ASP A 80 7.94 -0.47 27.41
CA ASP A 80 9.23 -0.28 26.73
C ASP A 80 9.34 1.10 26.06
N ILE A 81 9.15 2.14 26.87
CA ILE A 81 9.17 3.53 26.39
C ILE A 81 10.60 3.87 25.93
N PRO A 82 10.80 4.27 24.65
CA PRO A 82 12.14 4.54 24.16
C PRO A 82 12.85 5.66 24.94
N PRO A 83 14.09 5.45 25.42
CA PRO A 83 14.77 6.37 26.35
C PRO A 83 15.38 7.61 25.68
N TYR A 84 15.37 7.66 24.34
CA TYR A 84 15.98 8.74 23.56
C TYR A 84 14.95 9.69 22.95
N THR A 85 15.34 10.96 22.84
CA THR A 85 14.56 11.98 22.13
C THR A 85 14.82 11.92 20.64
N THR A 86 13.90 12.45 19.84
CA THR A 86 14.06 12.53 18.38
C THR A 86 14.31 14.00 17.94
N SER A 87 14.85 14.23 16.74
CA SER A 87 15.04 15.59 16.20
C SER A 87 13.75 16.10 15.53
N ALA A 88 13.58 17.43 15.39
CA ALA A 88 12.40 18.00 14.73
C ALA A 88 12.36 17.57 13.25
N LYS A 89 13.52 17.65 12.59
CA LYS A 89 13.71 17.18 11.21
C LYS A 89 13.26 15.73 11.01
N SER A 90 13.58 14.85 11.95
CA SER A 90 13.16 13.45 11.90
C SER A 90 11.66 13.28 12.08
N LEU A 91 11.00 14.10 12.92
CA LEU A 91 9.54 14.07 13.05
C LEU A 91 8.85 14.58 11.78
N ASP A 92 9.38 15.62 11.15
CA ASP A 92 8.83 16.18 9.91
C ASP A 92 9.01 15.23 8.71
N ALA A 93 10.06 14.41 8.74
CA ALA A 93 10.41 13.46 7.69
C ALA A 93 9.73 12.08 7.81
N ILE A 94 8.89 11.84 8.83
CA ILE A 94 8.23 10.52 8.99
C ILE A 94 7.30 10.21 7.80
N PRO A 95 7.06 8.92 7.50
CA PRO A 95 6.13 8.50 6.44
C PRO A 95 4.71 9.03 6.65
N THR A 96 3.98 9.25 5.56
CA THR A 96 2.60 9.78 5.57
C THR A 96 1.66 8.98 6.46
N GLY A 97 1.75 7.64 6.45
CA GLY A 97 0.93 6.79 7.31
C GLY A 97 1.14 7.07 8.81
N LEU A 98 2.39 7.34 9.23
CA LEU A 98 2.68 7.69 10.62
C LEU A 98 2.22 9.12 10.96
N LYS A 99 2.27 10.05 9.98
CA LYS A 99 1.69 11.40 10.14
C LYS A 99 0.18 11.32 10.40
N LEU A 100 -0.56 10.56 9.60
CA LEU A 100 -2.01 10.41 9.76
C LEU A 100 -2.38 9.82 11.14
N ARG A 101 -1.60 8.89 11.67
CA ARG A 101 -1.80 8.36 13.03
C ARG A 101 -1.63 9.41 14.12
N ILE A 102 -0.68 10.33 13.96
CA ILE A 102 -0.39 11.40 14.94
C ILE A 102 -1.40 12.54 14.82
N TYR A 103 -1.59 13.05 13.60
CA TYR A 103 -2.30 14.29 13.31
C TYR A 103 -3.77 14.11 12.95
N GLY A 104 -4.19 12.88 12.63
CA GLY A 104 -5.55 12.63 12.18
C GLY A 104 -5.83 13.16 10.76
N ASP A 105 -7.09 13.11 10.40
CA ASP A 105 -7.70 13.69 9.20
C ASP A 105 -9.16 14.07 9.52
N ASP A 106 -9.95 14.44 8.51
CA ASP A 106 -11.35 14.85 8.69
C ASP A 106 -12.24 13.76 9.32
N ASN A 107 -11.85 12.49 9.21
CA ASN A 107 -12.61 11.35 9.73
C ASN A 107 -12.04 10.80 11.04
N LYS A 108 -10.82 11.17 11.41
CA LYS A 108 -10.10 10.61 12.57
C LYS A 108 -9.49 11.69 13.44
N LEU A 109 -9.97 11.77 14.68
CA LEU A 109 -9.38 12.63 15.72
C LEU A 109 -7.89 12.36 15.91
N ASN A 110 -7.13 13.43 16.13
CA ASN A 110 -5.70 13.33 16.34
C ASN A 110 -5.38 12.62 17.66
N LEU A 111 -4.15 12.09 17.77
CA LEU A 111 -3.72 11.31 18.92
C LEU A 111 -3.85 12.08 20.25
N TRP A 112 -3.60 13.40 20.22
CA TRP A 112 -3.62 14.25 21.41
C TRP A 112 -5.02 14.46 21.95
N GLU A 113 -6.00 14.67 21.07
CA GLU A 113 -7.41 14.80 21.42
C GLU A 113 -7.93 13.51 22.04
N ARG A 114 -7.62 12.37 21.44
CA ARG A 114 -8.01 11.05 21.96
C ARG A 114 -7.44 10.81 23.36
N LEU A 115 -6.15 11.11 23.57
CA LEU A 115 -5.50 10.99 24.88
C LEU A 115 -6.07 11.97 25.91
N LYS A 116 -6.28 13.23 25.55
CA LYS A 116 -6.89 14.24 26.45
C LYS A 116 -8.31 13.84 26.86
N PHE A 117 -9.09 13.33 25.92
CA PHE A 117 -10.43 12.83 26.19
C PHE A 117 -10.38 11.65 27.17
N LYS A 118 -9.53 10.65 26.91
CA LYS A 118 -9.35 9.49 27.79
C LYS A 118 -8.87 9.90 29.20
N ALA A 119 -7.92 10.84 29.28
CA ALA A 119 -7.43 11.37 30.54
C ALA A 119 -8.53 12.08 31.34
N LYS A 120 -9.38 12.86 30.68
CA LYS A 120 -10.52 13.53 31.30
C LYS A 120 -11.55 12.53 31.85
N LEU A 121 -11.84 11.46 31.10
CA LEU A 121 -12.71 10.38 31.58
C LEU A 121 -12.13 9.69 32.81
N GLN A 122 -10.87 9.24 32.75
CA GLN A 122 -10.24 8.49 33.83
C GLN A 122 -9.99 9.30 35.11
N SER A 123 -9.71 10.60 34.98
CA SER A 123 -9.49 11.48 36.15
C SER A 123 -10.79 11.85 36.87
N ASN A 124 -11.95 11.75 36.22
CA ASN A 124 -13.26 12.06 36.78
C ASN A 124 -14.01 10.84 37.36
N ALA A 125 -13.40 9.64 37.35
CA ALA A 125 -14.05 8.38 37.76
C ALA A 125 -14.50 8.30 39.24
N LYS A 126 -14.25 9.33 40.07
CA LYS A 126 -14.88 9.46 41.40
C LYS A 126 -16.27 10.09 41.37
N GLU A 127 -16.65 10.78 40.29
CA GLU A 127 -17.93 11.52 40.18
C GLU A 127 -19.00 10.80 39.33
N LYS A 128 -18.66 9.73 38.61
CA LYS A 128 -19.61 8.98 37.77
C LYS A 128 -19.94 7.61 38.39
N ASN A 129 -21.23 7.31 38.52
CA ASN A 129 -21.68 5.97 38.91
C ASN A 129 -21.37 4.98 37.77
N ALA A 130 -21.02 3.73 38.10
CA ALA A 130 -20.70 2.66 37.14
C ALA A 130 -21.71 2.52 35.98
N LEU A 131 -22.97 2.93 36.20
CA LEU A 131 -24.03 2.97 35.20
C LEU A 131 -23.74 3.97 34.05
N GLN A 132 -23.18 5.14 34.35
CA GLN A 132 -22.80 6.14 33.34
C GLN A 132 -21.56 5.73 32.54
N GLU A 133 -20.63 5.00 33.15
CA GLU A 133 -19.48 4.43 32.45
C GLU A 133 -19.95 3.35 31.45
N LEU A 134 -20.86 2.47 31.88
CA LEU A 134 -21.48 1.46 31.02
C LEU A 134 -22.30 2.08 29.88
N GLU A 135 -23.04 3.16 30.12
CA GLU A 135 -23.79 3.88 29.08
C GLU A 135 -22.87 4.52 28.04
N GLU A 136 -21.75 5.11 28.46
CA GLU A 136 -20.75 5.68 27.54
C GLU A 136 -20.04 4.57 26.74
N GLU A 137 -19.68 3.45 27.37
CA GLU A 137 -19.11 2.29 26.67
C GLU A 137 -20.09 1.67 25.68
N LEU A 138 -21.37 1.56 26.04
CA LEU A 138 -22.42 1.09 25.14
C LEU A 138 -22.55 2.00 23.92
N LYS A 139 -22.60 3.32 24.14
CA LYS A 139 -22.69 4.30 23.04
C LYS A 139 -21.49 4.22 22.09
N ILE A 140 -20.29 4.01 22.63
CA ILE A 140 -19.08 3.82 21.82
C ILE A 140 -19.17 2.51 21.03
N SER A 141 -19.60 1.43 21.68
CA SER A 141 -19.75 0.12 21.03
C SER A 141 -20.79 0.15 19.90
N GLU A 142 -21.92 0.83 20.10
CA GLU A 142 -22.97 1.01 19.10
C GLU A 142 -22.47 1.81 17.91
N ALA A 143 -21.78 2.94 18.16
CA ALA A 143 -21.17 3.74 17.10
C ALA A 143 -20.12 2.95 16.30
N ASN A 144 -19.29 2.16 16.98
CA ASN A 144 -18.30 1.29 16.33
C ASN A 144 -18.99 0.20 15.49
N HIS A 145 -20.04 -0.45 16.00
CA HIS A 145 -20.81 -1.43 15.25
C HIS A 145 -21.47 -0.83 14.01
N GLN A 146 -22.01 0.39 14.11
CA GLN A 146 -22.53 1.10 12.95
C GLN A 146 -21.43 1.41 11.94
N GLY A 147 -20.27 1.91 12.39
CA GLY A 147 -19.11 2.16 11.53
C GLY A 147 -18.66 0.89 10.79
N LEU A 148 -18.48 -0.21 11.51
CA LEU A 148 -18.14 -1.51 10.93
C LEU A 148 -19.20 -2.00 9.94
N ALA A 149 -20.49 -1.77 10.21
CA ALA A 149 -21.55 -2.14 9.28
C ALA A 149 -21.48 -1.34 7.97
N TYR A 150 -21.17 -0.03 8.04
CA TYR A 150 -20.95 0.78 6.85
C TYR A 150 -19.73 0.32 6.06
N GLU A 151 -18.59 0.07 6.72
CA GLU A 151 -17.38 -0.46 6.08
C GLU A 151 -17.67 -1.81 5.39
N LEU A 152 -18.45 -2.68 6.02
CA LEU A 152 -18.82 -3.98 5.46
C LEU A 152 -19.73 -3.86 4.24
N ILE A 153 -20.63 -2.86 4.22
CA ILE A 153 -21.46 -2.54 3.06
C ILE A 153 -20.58 -2.02 1.92
N GLU A 154 -19.67 -1.09 2.21
CA GLU A 154 -18.76 -0.53 1.21
C GLU A 154 -17.87 -1.61 0.60
N LEU A 155 -17.23 -2.45 1.43
CA LEU A 155 -16.43 -3.58 0.97
C LEU A 155 -17.24 -4.56 0.11
N ARG A 156 -18.52 -4.81 0.43
CA ARG A 156 -19.39 -5.66 -0.39
C ARG A 156 -19.69 -5.02 -1.76
N VAL A 157 -19.93 -3.72 -1.80
CA VAL A 157 -20.15 -2.99 -3.05
C VAL A 157 -18.89 -3.01 -3.91
N THR A 158 -17.72 -2.74 -3.32
CA THR A 158 -16.43 -2.77 -4.02
C THR A 158 -16.10 -4.18 -4.54
N ASN A 159 -16.30 -5.23 -3.73
CA ASN A 159 -16.08 -6.61 -4.17
C ASN A 159 -16.98 -6.97 -5.35
N LYS A 160 -18.27 -6.60 -5.30
CA LYS A 160 -19.18 -6.87 -6.41
C LYS A 160 -18.72 -6.16 -7.70
N HIS A 161 -18.26 -4.92 -7.59
CA HIS A 161 -17.73 -4.18 -8.74
C HIS A 161 -16.48 -4.87 -9.32
N LEU A 162 -15.54 -5.31 -8.47
CA LEU A 162 -14.34 -6.03 -8.91
C LEU A 162 -14.66 -7.39 -9.54
N GLU A 163 -15.68 -8.09 -9.04
CA GLU A 163 -16.17 -9.34 -9.65
C GLU A 163 -16.74 -9.09 -11.06
N GLU A 164 -17.49 -8.01 -11.25
CA GLU A 164 -18.03 -7.59 -12.55
C GLU A 164 -16.91 -7.18 -13.52
N GLU A 165 -15.89 -6.44 -13.04
CA GLU A 165 -14.71 -6.09 -13.84
C GLU A 165 -13.90 -7.32 -14.25
N ASN A 166 -13.66 -8.25 -13.32
CA ASN A 166 -12.96 -9.51 -13.61
C ASN A 166 -13.69 -10.33 -14.67
N SER A 167 -15.01 -10.50 -14.52
CA SER A 167 -15.84 -11.19 -15.52
C SER A 167 -15.75 -10.51 -16.89
N THR A 168 -15.75 -9.17 -16.93
CA THR A 168 -15.60 -8.41 -18.18
C THR A 168 -14.23 -8.63 -18.83
N LEU A 169 -13.15 -8.57 -18.04
CA LEU A 169 -11.79 -8.80 -18.50
C LEU A 169 -11.58 -10.24 -18.99
N GLU A 170 -12.13 -11.23 -18.30
CA GLU A 170 -12.10 -12.64 -18.72
C GLU A 170 -12.78 -12.83 -20.08
N ASN A 171 -13.95 -12.22 -20.27
CA ASN A 171 -14.66 -12.24 -21.55
C ASN A 171 -13.86 -11.56 -22.67
N GLN A 172 -13.18 -10.46 -22.38
CA GLN A 172 -12.31 -9.78 -23.34
C GLN A 172 -11.10 -10.65 -23.71
N ILE A 173 -10.46 -11.29 -22.73
CA ILE A 173 -9.33 -12.20 -22.97
C ILE A 173 -9.77 -13.36 -23.87
N GLU A 174 -10.90 -13.99 -23.59
CA GLU A 174 -11.38 -15.11 -24.41
C GLU A 174 -11.75 -14.67 -25.83
N SER A 175 -12.37 -13.50 -25.99
CA SER A 175 -12.65 -12.91 -27.31
C SER A 175 -11.36 -12.67 -28.11
N VAL A 176 -10.34 -12.06 -27.50
CA VAL A 176 -9.03 -11.84 -28.12
C VAL A 176 -8.37 -13.17 -28.48
N ARG A 177 -8.44 -14.16 -27.59
CA ARG A 177 -7.90 -15.51 -27.82
C ARG A 177 -8.53 -16.18 -29.04
N LEU A 178 -9.87 -16.11 -29.17
CA LEU A 178 -10.60 -16.66 -30.33
C LEU A 178 -10.22 -15.93 -31.62
N SER A 179 -10.09 -14.60 -31.58
CA SER A 179 -9.65 -13.79 -32.72
C SER A 179 -8.25 -14.17 -33.19
N ILE A 180 -7.28 -14.26 -32.26
CA ILE A 180 -5.90 -14.69 -32.55
C ILE A 180 -5.87 -16.09 -33.15
N LYS A 181 -6.66 -17.03 -32.60
CA LYS A 181 -6.75 -18.40 -33.12
C LYS A 181 -7.23 -18.42 -34.58
N SER A 182 -8.27 -17.64 -34.90
CA SER A 182 -8.79 -17.51 -36.26
C SER A 182 -7.75 -16.92 -37.22
N GLN A 183 -7.03 -15.87 -36.80
CA GLN A 183 -5.97 -15.27 -37.60
C GLN A 183 -4.80 -16.24 -37.85
N LEU A 184 -4.41 -17.02 -36.84
CA LEU A 184 -3.38 -18.05 -36.98
C LEU A 184 -3.80 -19.14 -37.97
N ASP A 185 -5.04 -19.59 -37.93
CA ASP A 185 -5.56 -20.58 -38.87
C ASP A 185 -5.61 -20.04 -40.30
N LEU A 186 -5.98 -18.77 -40.48
CA LEU A 186 -5.92 -18.09 -41.77
C LEU A 186 -4.47 -18.03 -42.31
N LYS A 187 -3.52 -17.61 -41.46
CA LYS A 187 -2.10 -17.52 -41.84
C LYS A 187 -1.51 -18.88 -42.18
N LYS A 188 -1.87 -19.94 -41.44
CA LYS A 188 -1.49 -21.32 -41.78
C LYS A 188 -2.01 -21.76 -43.16
N LYS A 189 -3.26 -21.41 -43.50
CA LYS A 189 -3.82 -21.70 -44.84
C LYS A 189 -3.06 -20.95 -45.93
N GLN A 190 -2.78 -19.67 -45.73
CA GLN A 190 -2.00 -18.85 -46.68
C GLN A 190 -0.58 -19.41 -46.87
N LEU A 191 0.07 -19.83 -45.79
CA LEU A 191 1.41 -20.43 -45.85
C LEU A 191 1.41 -21.71 -46.68
N LYS A 192 0.46 -22.63 -46.43
CA LYS A 192 0.31 -23.86 -47.22
C LYS A 192 0.10 -23.58 -48.70
N GLN A 193 -0.70 -22.56 -49.04
CA GLN A 193 -0.93 -22.17 -50.42
C GLN A 193 0.33 -21.60 -51.08
N SER A 194 1.10 -20.79 -50.35
CA SER A 194 2.39 -20.26 -50.82
C SER A 194 3.41 -21.38 -51.02
N ASP A 195 3.49 -22.37 -50.12
CA ASP A 195 4.36 -23.53 -50.26
C ASP A 195 4.02 -24.36 -51.50
N LEU A 196 2.73 -24.60 -51.77
CA LEU A 196 2.29 -25.29 -52.98
C LEU A 196 2.70 -24.51 -54.24
N LYS A 197 2.49 -23.19 -54.24
CA LYS A 197 2.88 -22.33 -55.37
C LYS A 197 4.39 -22.33 -55.58
N ASN A 198 5.18 -22.27 -54.52
CA ASN A 198 6.64 -22.36 -54.58
C ASN A 198 7.11 -23.70 -55.15
N LYS A 199 6.50 -24.82 -54.74
CA LYS A 199 6.80 -26.14 -55.32
C LYS A 199 6.48 -26.18 -56.81
N GLN A 200 5.34 -25.62 -57.21
CA GLN A 200 4.90 -25.60 -58.59
C GLN A 200 5.85 -24.76 -59.47
N LEU A 201 6.21 -23.55 -59.01
CA LEU A 201 7.20 -22.69 -59.68
C LEU A 201 8.57 -23.36 -59.74
N SER A 202 8.99 -24.07 -58.70
CA SER A 202 10.27 -24.81 -58.69
C SER A 202 10.30 -25.91 -59.76
N ILE A 203 9.21 -26.66 -59.91
CA ILE A 203 9.07 -27.67 -60.97
C ILE A 203 9.09 -27.01 -62.36
N GLU A 204 8.38 -25.90 -62.52
CA GLU A 204 8.31 -25.17 -63.79
C GLU A 204 9.67 -24.57 -64.18
N ASN A 205 10.38 -23.97 -63.22
CA ASN A 205 11.75 -23.51 -63.41
C ASN A 205 12.68 -24.65 -63.82
N ALA A 206 12.58 -25.82 -63.19
CA ALA A 206 13.38 -26.99 -63.57
C ALA A 206 13.09 -27.45 -65.00
N LYS A 207 11.83 -27.40 -65.44
CA LYS A 207 11.45 -27.72 -66.83
C LYS A 207 12.01 -26.69 -67.82
N LEU A 208 11.91 -25.40 -67.50
CA LEU A 208 12.44 -24.33 -68.35
C LEU A 208 13.95 -24.42 -68.50
N LYS A 209 14.68 -24.65 -67.39
CA LYS A 209 16.13 -24.89 -67.41
C LYS A 209 16.50 -26.03 -68.35
N LYS A 210 15.80 -27.17 -68.24
CA LYS A 210 16.02 -28.32 -69.11
C LYS A 210 15.80 -28.00 -70.60
N LEU A 211 14.74 -27.23 -70.91
CA LEU A 211 14.45 -26.77 -72.28
C LEU A 211 15.54 -25.84 -72.83
N LEU A 212 16.06 -24.94 -72.00
CA LEU A 212 17.17 -24.06 -72.37
C LEU A 212 18.46 -24.85 -72.60
N ASP A 213 18.76 -25.81 -71.74
CA ASP A 213 19.90 -26.75 -71.89
C ASP A 213 19.78 -27.54 -73.22
N GLU A 214 18.57 -28.04 -73.55
CA GLU A 214 18.28 -28.78 -74.79
C GLU A 214 18.43 -27.92 -76.05
N HIS A 215 18.36 -26.59 -75.94
CA HIS A 215 18.54 -25.64 -77.04
C HIS A 215 19.90 -24.95 -77.02
N GLY A 216 20.80 -25.33 -76.11
CA GLY A 216 22.15 -24.78 -75.99
C GLY A 216 22.17 -23.29 -75.61
N ILE A 217 21.12 -22.81 -74.92
CA ILE A 217 20.99 -21.42 -74.48
C ILE A 217 21.49 -21.34 -73.04
N ASP A 218 22.57 -20.59 -72.83
CA ASP A 218 23.17 -20.38 -71.50
C ASP A 218 22.35 -19.37 -70.68
N TYR A 219 22.19 -19.64 -69.38
CA TYR A 219 21.31 -18.87 -68.48
C TYR A 219 21.96 -18.58 -67.13
N GLU A 220 23.28 -18.45 -67.09
CA GLU A 220 23.97 -17.90 -65.92
C GLU A 220 23.26 -16.64 -65.42
N ILE A 221 22.91 -16.66 -64.13
CA ILE A 221 22.09 -15.65 -63.48
C ILE A 221 22.83 -14.31 -63.61
N ALA A 222 22.27 -13.38 -64.38
CA ALA A 222 22.63 -11.99 -64.24
C ALA A 222 22.27 -11.58 -62.81
N ASP A 223 23.30 -11.39 -62.00
CA ASP A 223 23.22 -10.81 -60.65
C ASP A 223 22.74 -9.36 -60.85
N GLU A 224 21.43 -9.18 -61.07
CA GLU A 224 20.82 -7.86 -61.11
C GLU A 224 20.94 -7.29 -59.70
N SER A 225 22.03 -6.55 -59.53
CA SER A 225 22.31 -5.64 -58.44
C SER A 225 21.01 -5.19 -57.78
N THR A 226 20.85 -5.56 -56.51
CA THR A 226 19.79 -5.01 -55.65
C THR A 226 19.79 -3.50 -55.81
N SER A 227 18.83 -2.98 -56.58
CA SER A 227 18.56 -1.55 -56.63
C SER A 227 18.01 -1.17 -55.26
N ILE A 228 18.90 -0.72 -54.39
CA ILE A 228 18.55 -0.03 -53.16
C ILE A 228 17.82 1.25 -53.61
N ILE A 229 16.49 1.22 -53.57
CA ILE A 229 15.68 2.43 -53.72
C ILE A 229 15.78 3.15 -52.38
N ASP A 230 16.60 4.20 -52.34
CA ASP A 230 16.71 5.10 -51.20
C ASP A 230 15.47 6.02 -51.21
N PHE A 231 14.60 5.87 -50.21
CA PHE A 231 13.44 6.75 -50.05
C PHE A 231 13.85 8.00 -49.27
N PRO A 232 13.72 9.22 -49.82
CA PRO A 232 13.99 10.43 -49.05
C PRO A 232 12.81 10.71 -48.13
N GLY A 233 13.01 10.54 -46.83
CA GLY A 233 12.02 10.88 -45.82
C GLY A 233 12.60 10.81 -44.41
N LYS A 234 13.19 11.92 -43.96
CA LYS A 234 13.24 12.26 -42.53
C LYS A 234 11.90 12.86 -42.13
#